data_AF-A0A2E2WKD4-F1
#
_entry.id   AF-A0A2E2WKD4-F1
#
_cell.length_a   1.000
_cell.length_b   1.000
_cell.length_c   1.000
_cell.angle_alpha   90.00
_cell.angle_beta   90.00
_cell.angle_gamma   90.00
#
_symmetry.space_group_name_H-M   'P 1'
#
loop_
_entity.id
_entity.type
_entity.pdbx_description
1 polymer ?
#
loop_
_entity_poly.entity_id
_entity_poly.type
_entity_poly.pdbx_seq_one_letter_code
_entity_poly.pdbx_strand_id
1 'polypeptide(L)'
;LESCGTKGRAPYKNVLTHGFVLDEKGYKMSKSLGNVVDPLKLMDQSGADILRLWTMTSDYAEDIRIGKDTMKNTSDLYRRLRNTLRFILGAIDGYTLSEAVPIESKSDIEQLPELEQLMLHRISEMDKTLRSYVENYEFGKLAKTIYDFCNDDLSSFYFDIRKDRLYCDDHASFERRATRIIMAVLFNNLTAWLAPILSFTTEEAWSHRPAGVFEDAESVHLREFPKVPDTWSNEALEDKWSGIIMVRKAVQEAIEPMRASKELGSSLEAKPVLSVSKPENKALLKSVNMADICITSQVEIKDGDACGVTIEKAEGEKCVRCWKVLPEVAEHADHICKRCDDAVTNAKQKAA
;
A
#
# COMPACT_ATOMS: atom_id res chain seq x y z
N LEU A 1 -39.52 -1.58 -25.95
CA LEU A 1 -40.32 -1.82 -27.18
C LEU A 1 -40.60 -0.53 -27.95
N GLU A 2 -40.94 0.58 -27.29
CA GLU A 2 -41.21 1.88 -27.96
C GLU A 2 -40.07 2.35 -28.87
N SER A 3 -38.82 2.36 -28.39
CA SER A 3 -37.67 2.74 -29.23
C SER A 3 -37.47 1.80 -30.42
N CYS A 4 -37.70 0.50 -30.25
CA CYS A 4 -37.60 -0.45 -31.35
C CYS A 4 -38.69 -0.18 -32.40
N GLY A 5 -39.93 0.09 -31.97
CA GLY A 5 -41.06 0.35 -32.87
C GLY A 5 -41.00 1.71 -33.56
N THR A 6 -40.48 2.76 -32.89
CA THR A 6 -40.47 4.13 -33.43
C THR A 6 -39.15 4.55 -34.05
N LYS A 7 -38.03 3.93 -33.63
CA LYS A 7 -36.67 4.32 -34.04
C LYS A 7 -35.84 3.16 -34.61
N GLY A 8 -36.39 1.93 -34.68
CA GLY A 8 -35.71 0.76 -35.25
C GLY A 8 -34.49 0.28 -34.45
N ARG A 9 -34.33 0.69 -33.19
CA ARG A 9 -33.18 0.30 -32.34
C ARG A 9 -33.52 0.28 -30.85
N ALA A 10 -32.71 -0.43 -30.06
CA ALA A 10 -32.79 -0.38 -28.60
C ALA A 10 -32.49 1.05 -28.08
N PRO A 11 -33.09 1.45 -26.93
CA PRO A 11 -32.87 2.79 -26.36
C PRO A 11 -31.52 2.94 -25.62
N TYR A 12 -30.73 1.87 -25.54
CA TYR A 12 -29.46 1.78 -24.84
C TYR A 12 -28.43 1.02 -25.67
N LYS A 13 -27.14 1.25 -25.41
CA LYS A 13 -26.03 0.47 -25.99
C LYS A 13 -25.65 -0.74 -25.14
N ASN A 14 -25.71 -0.59 -23.82
CA ASN A 14 -25.41 -1.62 -22.83
C ASN A 14 -26.56 -1.73 -21.82
N VAL A 15 -26.78 -2.92 -21.27
CA VAL A 15 -27.72 -3.16 -20.17
C VAL A 15 -26.95 -3.85 -19.06
N LEU A 16 -27.00 -3.25 -17.87
CA LEU A 16 -26.49 -3.85 -16.65
C LEU A 16 -27.67 -4.07 -15.71
N THR A 17 -27.81 -5.28 -15.21
CA THR A 17 -28.84 -5.65 -14.22
C THR A 17 -28.18 -5.94 -12.89
N HIS A 18 -28.89 -5.65 -11.80
CA HIS A 18 -28.44 -5.99 -10.46
C HIS A 18 -29.52 -6.74 -9.68
N GLY A 19 -29.12 -7.53 -8.70
CA GLY A 19 -30.02 -8.21 -7.77
C GLY A 19 -30.72 -7.25 -6.82
N PHE A 20 -31.63 -7.80 -6.02
CA PHE A 20 -32.34 -7.08 -4.98
C PHE A 20 -31.48 -6.93 -3.71
N VAL A 21 -31.74 -5.86 -2.96
CA VAL A 21 -31.22 -5.73 -1.60
C VAL A 21 -32.17 -6.46 -0.64
N LEU A 22 -31.63 -7.43 0.09
CA LEU A 22 -32.31 -8.24 1.10
C LEU A 22 -31.86 -7.83 2.49
N ASP A 23 -32.65 -8.16 3.50
CA ASP A 23 -32.25 -7.97 4.90
C ASP A 23 -31.10 -8.92 5.32
N GLU A 24 -30.63 -8.78 6.56
CA GLU A 24 -29.59 -9.63 7.16
C GLU A 24 -29.84 -11.13 7.02
N LYS A 25 -31.10 -11.55 7.01
CA LYS A 25 -31.53 -12.95 6.96
C LYS A 25 -31.80 -13.42 5.53
N GLY A 26 -31.68 -12.55 4.53
CA GLY A 26 -31.97 -12.85 3.13
C GLY A 26 -33.45 -12.79 2.78
N TYR A 27 -34.27 -12.11 3.58
CA TYR A 27 -35.67 -11.86 3.23
C TYR A 27 -35.82 -10.54 2.49
N LYS A 28 -36.80 -10.48 1.59
CA LYS A 28 -37.21 -9.24 0.94
C LYS A 28 -37.63 -8.23 2.01
N MET A 29 -37.10 -7.01 1.90
CA MET A 29 -37.48 -5.94 2.82
C MET A 29 -38.94 -5.52 2.61
N SER A 30 -39.71 -5.42 3.70
CA SER A 30 -41.08 -4.92 3.68
C SER A 30 -41.44 -4.19 4.97
N LYS A 31 -42.26 -3.14 4.86
CA LYS A 31 -42.69 -2.35 6.02
C LYS A 31 -43.45 -3.19 7.04
N SER A 32 -44.21 -4.19 6.60
CA SER A 32 -44.99 -5.08 7.48
C SER A 32 -44.12 -6.04 8.30
N LEU A 33 -42.96 -6.48 7.78
CA LEU A 33 -42.01 -7.31 8.52
C LEU A 33 -41.08 -6.50 9.43
N GLY A 34 -41.09 -5.17 9.33
CA GLY A 34 -40.21 -4.30 10.14
C GLY A 34 -38.72 -4.45 9.83
N ASN A 35 -38.35 -5.12 8.73
CA ASN A 35 -36.98 -5.41 8.33
C ASN A 35 -36.42 -4.42 7.29
N VAL A 36 -37.08 -3.27 7.10
CA VAL A 36 -36.62 -2.24 6.16
C VAL A 36 -35.41 -1.53 6.74
N VAL A 37 -34.35 -1.48 5.96
CA VAL A 37 -33.15 -0.69 6.26
C VAL A 37 -33.25 0.64 5.52
N ASP A 38 -33.29 1.74 6.27
CA ASP A 38 -33.32 3.10 5.72
C ASP A 38 -31.90 3.55 5.33
N PRO A 39 -31.63 3.82 4.03
CA PRO A 39 -30.33 4.29 3.58
C PRO A 39 -29.89 5.59 4.24
N LEU A 40 -30.81 6.52 4.53
CA LEU A 40 -30.48 7.79 5.17
C LEU A 40 -29.99 7.57 6.59
N LYS A 41 -30.66 6.68 7.33
CA LYS A 41 -30.25 6.30 8.69
C LYS A 41 -28.90 5.59 8.71
N LEU A 42 -28.63 4.74 7.72
CA LEU A 42 -27.30 4.12 7.57
C LEU A 42 -26.22 5.16 7.26
N MET A 43 -26.50 6.12 6.37
CA MET A 43 -25.55 7.18 6.06
C MET A 43 -25.29 8.10 7.25
N ASP A 44 -26.30 8.39 8.07
CA ASP A 44 -26.14 9.16 9.31
C ASP A 44 -25.25 8.43 10.34
N GLN A 45 -25.35 7.10 10.40
CA GLN A 45 -24.59 6.28 11.35
C GLN A 45 -23.16 5.96 10.90
N SER A 46 -22.99 5.63 9.62
CA SER A 46 -21.73 5.10 9.09
C SER A 46 -21.04 6.05 8.09
N GLY A 47 -21.79 6.94 7.45
CA GLY A 47 -21.30 7.79 6.36
C GLY A 47 -21.58 7.22 4.96
N ALA A 48 -21.75 8.11 3.99
CA ALA A 48 -22.10 7.77 2.61
C ALA A 48 -21.05 6.89 1.91
N ASP A 49 -19.77 7.16 2.12
CA ASP A 49 -18.68 6.39 1.50
C ASP A 49 -18.64 4.93 1.97
N ILE A 50 -19.04 4.64 3.21
CA ILE A 50 -19.13 3.26 3.69
C ILE A 50 -20.25 2.53 2.96
N LEU A 51 -21.40 3.17 2.76
CA LEU A 51 -22.50 2.57 1.98
C LEU A 51 -22.08 2.35 0.52
N ARG A 52 -21.39 3.31 -0.11
CA ARG A 52 -20.86 3.16 -1.47
C ARG A 52 -19.85 2.02 -1.56
N LEU A 53 -18.93 1.92 -0.60
CA LEU A 53 -17.96 0.83 -0.55
C LEU A 53 -18.62 -0.53 -0.40
N TRP A 54 -19.66 -0.65 0.43
CA TRP A 54 -20.45 -1.87 0.55
C TRP A 54 -21.09 -2.24 -0.80
N THR A 55 -21.71 -1.28 -1.49
CA THR A 55 -22.29 -1.51 -2.82
C THR A 55 -21.23 -1.98 -3.82
N MET A 56 -20.07 -1.32 -3.84
CA MET A 56 -19.01 -1.60 -4.80
C MET A 56 -18.26 -2.90 -4.53
N THR A 57 -18.31 -3.43 -3.30
CA THR A 57 -17.69 -4.71 -2.93
C THR A 57 -18.66 -5.89 -2.96
N SER A 58 -19.95 -5.62 -3.16
CA SER A 58 -20.98 -6.64 -3.31
C SER A 58 -21.04 -7.16 -4.75
N ASP A 59 -21.30 -8.46 -4.91
CA ASP A 59 -21.61 -9.02 -6.22
C ASP A 59 -23.02 -8.60 -6.63
N TYR A 60 -23.10 -7.55 -7.45
CA TYR A 60 -24.39 -6.99 -7.86
C TYR A 60 -25.16 -7.93 -8.79
N ALA A 61 -24.55 -8.96 -9.38
CA ALA A 61 -25.26 -9.90 -10.25
C ALA A 61 -26.25 -10.77 -9.46
N GLU A 62 -26.01 -10.93 -8.16
CA GLU A 62 -26.81 -11.69 -7.22
C GLU A 62 -27.60 -10.77 -6.28
N ASP A 63 -28.56 -11.35 -5.55
CA ASP A 63 -29.21 -10.64 -4.45
C ASP A 63 -28.22 -10.37 -3.31
N ILE A 64 -28.14 -9.13 -2.86
CA ILE A 64 -27.16 -8.66 -1.87
C ILE A 64 -27.81 -8.42 -0.52
N ARG A 65 -27.14 -8.76 0.58
CA ARG A 65 -27.66 -8.59 1.94
C ARG A 65 -27.10 -7.36 2.60
N ILE A 66 -27.96 -6.60 3.28
CA ILE A 66 -27.56 -5.43 4.06
C ILE A 66 -27.93 -5.61 5.54
N GLY A 67 -27.01 -5.21 6.41
CA GLY A 67 -27.10 -5.46 7.84
C GLY A 67 -26.01 -4.82 8.66
N LYS A 68 -26.18 -4.80 9.98
CA LYS A 68 -25.22 -4.26 10.94
C LYS A 68 -23.85 -4.92 10.81
N ASP A 69 -23.78 -6.25 10.73
CA ASP A 69 -22.50 -6.95 10.60
C ASP A 69 -21.81 -6.65 9.26
N THR A 70 -22.58 -6.64 8.16
CA THR A 70 -22.06 -6.27 6.84
C THR A 70 -21.54 -4.82 6.81
N MET A 71 -22.28 -3.89 7.42
CA MET A 71 -21.87 -2.48 7.50
C MET A 71 -20.66 -2.30 8.43
N LYS A 72 -20.58 -3.06 9.53
CA LYS A 72 -19.42 -3.06 10.42
C LYS A 72 -18.17 -3.56 9.69
N ASN A 73 -18.27 -4.69 8.99
CA ASN A 73 -17.17 -5.22 8.18
C ASN A 73 -16.73 -4.20 7.12
N THR A 74 -17.68 -3.58 6.43
CA THR A 74 -17.38 -2.54 5.44
C THR A 74 -16.70 -1.32 6.07
N SER A 75 -17.09 -0.95 7.29
CA SER A 75 -16.46 0.15 8.04
C SER A 75 -14.99 -0.15 8.38
N ASP A 76 -14.67 -1.41 8.68
CA ASP A 76 -13.29 -1.83 8.88
C ASP A 76 -12.47 -1.79 7.58
N LEU A 77 -13.05 -2.20 6.44
CA LEU A 77 -12.40 -2.06 5.12
C LEU A 77 -12.13 -0.58 4.81
N TYR A 78 -13.15 0.26 4.98
CA TYR A 78 -13.06 1.71 4.80
C TYR A 78 -11.93 2.33 5.64
N ARG A 79 -11.86 1.98 6.93
CA ARG A 79 -10.83 2.51 7.84
C ARG A 79 -9.42 2.16 7.38
N ARG A 80 -9.20 0.99 6.78
CA ARG A 80 -7.89 0.63 6.21
C ARG A 80 -7.55 1.51 5.01
N LEU A 81 -8.48 1.67 4.05
CA LEU A 81 -8.30 2.55 2.89
C LEU A 81 -8.01 4.00 3.32
N ARG A 82 -8.77 4.53 4.27
CA ARG A 82 -8.56 5.88 4.84
C ARG A 82 -7.19 6.00 5.51
N ASN A 83 -6.76 4.99 6.27
CA ASN A 83 -5.46 4.99 6.93
C ASN A 83 -4.30 4.93 5.93
N THR A 84 -4.45 4.20 4.82
CA THR A 84 -3.48 4.20 3.72
C THR A 84 -3.31 5.60 3.14
N LEU A 85 -4.41 6.28 2.79
CA LEU A 85 -4.37 7.67 2.30
C LEU A 85 -3.74 8.62 3.33
N ARG A 86 -4.11 8.49 4.61
CA ARG A 86 -3.54 9.28 5.71
C ARG A 86 -2.03 9.08 5.86
N PHE A 87 -1.56 7.83 5.78
CA PHE A 87 -0.12 7.55 5.87
C PHE A 87 0.63 8.19 4.69
N ILE A 88 0.11 8.04 3.47
CA ILE A 88 0.70 8.65 2.28
C ILE A 88 0.76 10.17 2.41
N LEU A 89 -0.33 10.82 2.83
CA LEU A 89 -0.38 12.27 3.08
C LEU A 89 0.70 12.71 4.07
N GLY A 90 0.87 11.99 5.18
CA GLY A 90 1.95 12.25 6.13
C GLY A 90 3.35 12.04 5.53
N ALA A 91 3.52 11.03 4.67
CA ALA A 91 4.79 10.75 4.00
C ALA A 91 5.18 11.82 2.96
N ILE A 92 4.19 12.46 2.32
CA ILE A 92 4.38 13.55 1.35
C ILE A 92 4.18 14.94 1.94
N ASP A 93 4.04 15.06 3.26
CA ASP A 93 3.94 16.37 3.91
C ASP A 93 5.19 17.21 3.58
N GLY A 94 4.95 18.48 3.25
CA GLY A 94 5.97 19.42 2.77
C GLY A 94 6.69 19.02 1.48
N TYR A 95 6.23 17.99 0.75
CA TYR A 95 6.89 17.55 -0.48
C TYR A 95 6.80 18.61 -1.57
N THR A 96 7.92 18.86 -2.26
CA THR A 96 7.99 19.78 -3.40
C THR A 96 8.67 19.12 -4.58
N LEU A 97 8.44 19.65 -5.80
CA LEU A 97 9.10 19.14 -7.01
C LEU A 97 10.64 19.28 -6.97
N SER A 98 11.19 20.13 -6.10
CA SER A 98 12.65 20.21 -5.89
C SER A 98 13.24 18.95 -5.25
N GLU A 99 12.42 18.18 -4.51
CA GLU A 99 12.79 16.88 -3.96
C GLU A 99 12.63 15.74 -4.98
N ALA A 100 11.96 15.97 -6.12
CA ALA A 100 11.66 14.91 -7.06
C ALA A 100 12.93 14.25 -7.60
N VAL A 101 12.86 12.93 -7.74
CA VAL A 101 13.85 12.12 -8.46
C VAL A 101 13.21 11.73 -9.79
N PRO A 102 13.94 11.76 -10.92
CA PRO A 102 13.41 11.35 -12.22
C PRO A 102 12.87 9.92 -12.19
N ILE A 103 11.75 9.70 -12.87
CA ILE A 103 11.07 8.40 -13.00
C ILE A 103 10.47 8.18 -14.40
N GLU A 104 10.85 9.00 -15.37
CA GLU A 104 10.24 9.06 -16.70
C GLU A 104 10.82 8.00 -17.63
N SER A 105 12.15 7.88 -17.68
CA SER A 105 12.85 6.94 -18.55
C SER A 105 13.26 5.66 -17.82
N LYS A 106 13.52 4.60 -18.57
CA LYS A 106 14.04 3.34 -18.01
C LYS A 106 15.35 3.52 -17.24
N SER A 107 16.25 4.38 -17.73
CA SER A 107 17.52 4.70 -17.07
C SER A 107 17.35 5.47 -15.76
N ASP A 108 16.26 6.23 -15.61
CA ASP A 108 15.94 6.91 -14.36
C ASP A 108 15.46 5.89 -13.31
N ILE A 109 14.57 5.00 -13.73
CA ILE A 109 14.01 3.94 -12.88
C ILE A 109 15.11 3.01 -12.39
N GLU A 110 16.05 2.63 -13.25
CA GLU A 110 17.18 1.76 -12.90
C GLU A 110 18.11 2.36 -11.82
N GLN A 111 18.09 3.69 -11.61
CA GLN A 111 18.82 4.35 -10.53
C GLN A 111 18.10 4.30 -9.18
N LEU A 112 16.79 4.08 -9.17
CA LEU A 112 16.02 3.95 -7.93
C LEU A 112 16.41 2.67 -7.18
N PRO A 113 16.26 2.60 -5.85
CA PRO A 113 16.37 1.33 -5.16
C PRO A 113 15.30 0.35 -5.67
N GLU A 114 15.64 -0.95 -5.77
CA GLU A 114 14.78 -1.93 -6.44
C GLU A 114 13.35 -2.03 -5.88
N LEU A 115 13.12 -1.76 -4.59
CA LEU A 115 11.77 -1.79 -4.04
C LEU A 115 10.90 -0.63 -4.56
N GLU A 116 11.49 0.54 -4.83
CA GLU A 116 10.81 1.66 -5.49
C GLU A 116 10.48 1.29 -6.95
N GLN A 117 11.42 0.64 -7.66
CA GLN A 117 11.19 0.13 -9.01
C GLN A 117 10.04 -0.90 -9.04
N LEU A 118 10.03 -1.83 -8.08
CA LEU A 118 8.98 -2.84 -7.92
C LEU A 118 7.62 -2.17 -7.70
N MET A 119 7.57 -1.12 -6.88
CA MET A 119 6.32 -0.42 -6.62
C MET A 119 5.80 0.30 -7.88
N LEU A 120 6.67 0.92 -8.68
CA LEU A 120 6.28 1.48 -9.99
C LEU A 120 5.69 0.40 -10.93
N HIS A 121 6.33 -0.77 -10.99
CA HIS A 121 5.80 -1.90 -11.77
C HIS A 121 4.40 -2.32 -11.28
N ARG A 122 4.22 -2.47 -9.97
CA ARG A 122 2.91 -2.83 -9.40
C ARG A 122 1.83 -1.79 -9.67
N ILE A 123 2.17 -0.50 -9.62
CA ILE A 123 1.26 0.59 -10.01
C ILE A 123 0.86 0.46 -11.50
N SER A 124 1.82 0.14 -12.38
CA SER A 124 1.54 -0.12 -13.80
C SER A 124 0.58 -1.29 -14.00
N GLU A 125 0.82 -2.42 -13.34
CA GLU A 125 -0.05 -3.60 -13.43
C GLU A 125 -1.45 -3.34 -12.85
N MET A 126 -1.52 -2.59 -11.76
CA MET A 126 -2.80 -2.13 -11.22
C MET A 126 -3.56 -1.26 -12.21
N ASP A 127 -2.94 -0.22 -12.78
CA ASP A 127 -3.66 0.71 -13.67
C ASP A 127 -4.29 -0.03 -14.86
N LYS A 128 -3.52 -0.93 -15.52
CA LYS A 128 -4.03 -1.80 -16.60
C LYS A 128 -5.20 -2.66 -16.12
N THR A 129 -5.05 -3.31 -14.97
CA THR A 129 -6.07 -4.21 -14.41
C THR A 129 -7.36 -3.46 -14.07
N LEU A 130 -7.24 -2.32 -13.37
CA LEU A 130 -8.39 -1.54 -12.93
C LEU A 130 -9.13 -0.93 -14.13
N ARG A 131 -8.43 -0.46 -15.16
CA ARG A 131 -9.05 0.01 -16.41
C ARG A 131 -9.86 -1.09 -17.09
N SER A 132 -9.31 -2.30 -17.18
CA SER A 132 -10.04 -3.47 -17.70
C SER A 132 -11.31 -3.76 -16.88
N TYR A 133 -11.25 -3.68 -15.56
CA TYR A 133 -12.46 -3.85 -14.73
C TYR A 133 -13.51 -2.76 -14.95
N VAL A 134 -13.11 -1.50 -15.16
CA VAL A 134 -14.04 -0.42 -15.50
C VAL A 134 -14.71 -0.69 -16.84
N GLU A 135 -13.94 -1.06 -17.87
CA GLU A 135 -14.46 -1.36 -19.22
C GLU A 135 -15.45 -2.53 -19.22
N ASN A 136 -15.23 -3.52 -18.35
CA ASN A 136 -16.05 -4.72 -18.24
C ASN A 136 -17.14 -4.64 -17.15
N TYR A 137 -17.33 -3.47 -16.51
CA TYR A 137 -18.29 -3.27 -15.41
C TYR A 137 -18.03 -4.16 -14.17
N GLU A 138 -16.79 -4.62 -13.97
CA GLU A 138 -16.40 -5.53 -12.88
C GLU A 138 -16.04 -4.78 -11.58
N PHE A 139 -16.98 -3.97 -11.09
CA PHE A 139 -16.77 -3.06 -9.97
C PHE A 139 -16.39 -3.74 -8.64
N GLY A 140 -16.95 -4.93 -8.40
CA GLY A 140 -16.58 -5.79 -7.26
C GLY A 140 -15.09 -6.13 -7.25
N LYS A 141 -14.56 -6.51 -8.41
CA LYS A 141 -13.14 -6.83 -8.58
C LYS A 141 -12.29 -5.58 -8.43
N LEU A 142 -12.72 -4.46 -9.01
CA LEU A 142 -12.04 -3.16 -8.87
C LEU A 142 -11.87 -2.76 -7.39
N ALA A 143 -12.96 -2.76 -6.62
CA ALA A 143 -12.91 -2.36 -5.20
C ALA A 143 -12.05 -3.33 -4.37
N LYS A 144 -12.18 -4.64 -4.62
CA LYS A 144 -11.39 -5.67 -3.94
C LYS A 144 -9.90 -5.56 -4.25
N THR A 145 -9.52 -5.40 -5.52
CA THR A 145 -8.12 -5.30 -5.95
C THR A 145 -7.44 -4.06 -5.38
N ILE A 146 -8.12 -2.91 -5.32
CA ILE A 146 -7.57 -1.71 -4.67
C ILE A 146 -7.38 -1.95 -3.16
N TYR A 147 -8.36 -2.59 -2.50
CA TYR A 147 -8.27 -2.92 -1.09
C TYR A 147 -7.11 -3.86 -0.78
N ASP A 148 -6.98 -4.95 -1.55
CA ASP A 148 -5.91 -5.94 -1.39
C ASP A 148 -4.54 -5.28 -1.59
N PHE A 149 -4.38 -4.44 -2.62
CA PHE A 149 -3.16 -3.68 -2.82
C PHE A 149 -2.81 -2.75 -1.65
N CYS A 150 -3.81 -2.02 -1.13
CA CYS A 150 -3.62 -1.15 0.04
C CYS A 150 -3.21 -1.94 1.29
N ASN A 151 -3.72 -3.15 1.45
CA ASN A 151 -3.46 -3.99 2.62
C ASN A 151 -2.12 -4.72 2.50
N ASP A 152 -1.91 -5.43 1.41
CA ASP A 152 -0.83 -6.40 1.23
C ASP A 152 0.43 -5.70 0.70
N ASP A 153 0.35 -5.04 -0.46
CA ASP A 153 1.50 -4.42 -1.11
C ASP A 153 1.95 -3.12 -0.45
N LEU A 154 1.01 -2.33 0.06
CA LEU A 154 1.31 -1.06 0.71
C LEU A 154 1.51 -1.21 2.21
N SER A 155 0.42 -1.42 2.97
CA SER A 155 0.48 -1.36 4.43
C SER A 155 1.39 -2.43 5.04
N SER A 156 1.27 -3.70 4.60
CA SER A 156 1.99 -4.83 5.20
C SER A 156 3.40 -5.03 4.64
N PHE A 157 3.72 -4.39 3.52
CA PHE A 157 4.97 -4.58 2.79
C PHE A 157 5.72 -3.26 2.59
N TYR A 158 5.33 -2.44 1.60
CA TYR A 158 6.11 -1.27 1.22
C TYR A 158 6.22 -0.22 2.32
N PHE A 159 5.10 0.16 2.94
CA PHE A 159 5.07 1.18 4.00
C PHE A 159 5.82 0.70 5.23
N ASP A 160 5.65 -0.57 5.60
CA ASP A 160 6.29 -1.11 6.79
C ASP A 160 7.81 -1.14 6.66
N ILE A 161 8.32 -1.54 5.48
CA ILE A 161 9.75 -1.49 5.15
C ILE A 161 10.26 -0.03 5.09
N ARG A 162 9.47 0.90 4.53
CA ARG A 162 9.91 2.27 4.25
C ARG A 162 9.75 3.28 5.38
N LYS A 163 9.05 2.96 6.47
CA LYS A 163 9.01 3.79 7.69
C LYS A 163 10.41 4.17 8.17
N ASP A 164 11.34 3.21 8.21
CA ASP A 164 12.71 3.45 8.68
C ASP A 164 13.39 4.55 7.86
N ARG A 165 13.29 4.50 6.53
CA ARG A 165 13.88 5.54 5.65
C ARG A 165 13.17 6.88 5.74
N LEU A 166 11.83 6.87 5.71
CA LEU A 166 11.05 8.11 5.80
C LEU A 166 11.33 8.90 7.07
N TYR A 167 11.52 8.19 8.19
CA TYR A 167 11.65 8.79 9.51
C TYR A 167 13.12 9.02 9.93
N CYS A 168 14.04 8.17 9.47
CA CYS A 168 15.41 8.16 9.97
C CYS A 168 16.46 8.66 8.97
N ASP A 169 16.23 8.56 7.66
CA ASP A 169 17.24 9.03 6.70
C ASP A 169 17.28 10.57 6.63
N ASP A 170 18.39 11.11 6.13
CA ASP A 170 18.51 12.56 5.85
C ASP A 170 17.45 13.02 4.86
N HIS A 171 16.88 14.21 5.06
CA HIS A 171 15.88 14.78 4.15
C HIS A 171 16.36 14.90 2.69
N ALA A 172 17.66 15.11 2.48
CA ALA A 172 18.28 15.21 1.16
C ALA A 172 18.85 13.88 0.65
N SER A 173 18.78 12.78 1.42
CA SER A 173 19.27 11.49 0.93
C SER A 173 18.49 11.07 -0.33
N PHE A 174 19.20 10.46 -1.27
CA PHE A 174 18.59 9.99 -2.50
C PHE A 174 17.49 8.96 -2.21
N GLU A 175 17.74 8.05 -1.28
CA GLU A 175 16.83 6.97 -0.91
C GLU A 175 15.54 7.50 -0.30
N ARG A 176 15.60 8.51 0.57
CA ARG A 176 14.40 9.11 1.17
C ARG A 176 13.60 9.88 0.12
N ARG A 177 14.27 10.61 -0.77
CA ARG A 177 13.63 11.32 -1.88
C ARG A 177 12.97 10.35 -2.86
N ALA A 178 13.66 9.26 -3.21
CA ALA A 178 13.13 8.16 -4.03
C ALA A 178 11.87 7.56 -3.42
N THR A 179 11.85 7.27 -2.11
CA THR A 179 10.63 6.82 -1.44
C THR A 179 9.52 7.88 -1.47
N ARG A 180 9.83 9.16 -1.26
CA ARG A 180 8.82 10.25 -1.28
C ARG A 180 8.18 10.46 -2.65
N ILE A 181 8.94 10.36 -3.75
CA ILE A 181 8.34 10.43 -5.09
C ILE A 181 7.39 9.24 -5.33
N ILE A 182 7.73 8.02 -4.89
CA ILE A 182 6.81 6.88 -4.98
C ILE A 182 5.54 7.10 -4.14
N MET A 183 5.66 7.69 -2.94
CA MET A 183 4.48 8.06 -2.14
C MET A 183 3.60 9.09 -2.85
N ALA A 184 4.19 10.08 -3.54
CA ALA A 184 3.43 11.04 -4.34
C ALA A 184 2.74 10.36 -5.54
N VAL A 185 3.41 9.44 -6.23
CA VAL A 185 2.80 8.65 -7.31
C VAL A 185 1.64 7.79 -6.79
N LEU A 186 1.82 7.11 -5.65
CA LEU A 186 0.76 6.33 -5.01
C LEU A 186 -0.43 7.20 -4.63
N PHE A 187 -0.20 8.38 -4.05
CA PHE A 187 -1.26 9.34 -3.74
C PHE A 187 -2.06 9.72 -4.98
N ASN A 188 -1.34 10.08 -6.05
CA ASN A 188 -1.94 10.50 -7.31
C ASN A 188 -2.84 9.41 -7.88
N ASN A 189 -2.37 8.17 -7.92
CA ASN A 189 -3.13 7.05 -8.50
C ASN A 189 -4.29 6.60 -7.60
N LEU A 190 -4.04 6.39 -6.31
CA LEU A 190 -5.06 5.90 -5.38
C LEU A 190 -6.24 6.86 -5.22
N THR A 191 -5.98 8.18 -5.18
CA THR A 191 -7.07 9.17 -5.07
C THR A 191 -7.97 9.14 -6.30
N ALA A 192 -7.42 8.98 -7.51
CA ALA A 192 -8.24 8.81 -8.72
C ALA A 192 -8.96 7.47 -8.77
N TRP A 193 -8.28 6.35 -8.50
CA TRP A 193 -8.89 5.02 -8.56
C TRP A 193 -10.01 4.84 -7.53
N LEU A 194 -9.87 5.45 -6.35
CA LEU A 194 -10.88 5.40 -5.30
C LEU A 194 -12.00 6.42 -5.49
N ALA A 195 -11.83 7.50 -6.27
CA ALA A 195 -12.81 8.58 -6.38
C ALA A 195 -14.24 8.14 -6.79
N PRO A 196 -14.40 7.18 -7.73
CA PRO A 196 -15.72 6.64 -8.06
C PRO A 196 -16.39 5.88 -6.90
N ILE A 197 -15.61 5.34 -5.95
CA ILE A 197 -16.09 4.56 -4.81
C ILE A 197 -16.28 5.46 -3.58
N LEU A 198 -15.21 6.11 -3.13
CA LEU A 198 -15.09 6.88 -1.89
C LEU A 198 -15.05 8.39 -2.20
N SER A 199 -16.15 8.90 -2.74
CA SER A 199 -16.18 10.25 -3.33
C SER A 199 -15.87 11.36 -2.35
N PHE A 200 -16.30 11.24 -1.09
CA PHE A 200 -16.05 12.27 -0.08
C PHE A 200 -14.63 12.16 0.48
N THR A 201 -14.18 10.94 0.78
CA THR A 201 -12.87 10.69 1.38
C THR A 201 -11.72 11.03 0.44
N THR A 202 -11.88 10.76 -0.85
CA THR A 202 -10.87 11.12 -1.86
C THR A 202 -10.82 12.62 -2.13
N GLU A 203 -11.96 13.30 -2.11
CA GLU A 203 -12.01 14.78 -2.20
C GLU A 203 -11.34 15.41 -0.98
N GLU A 204 -11.63 14.91 0.23
CA GLU A 204 -10.97 15.33 1.46
C GLU A 204 -9.45 15.11 1.38
N ALA A 205 -9.00 13.92 0.97
CA ALA A 205 -7.58 13.64 0.80
C ALA A 205 -6.94 14.57 -0.24
N TRP A 206 -7.60 14.78 -1.37
CA TRP A 206 -7.15 15.66 -2.45
C TRP A 206 -6.98 17.12 -2.01
N SER A 207 -7.87 17.62 -1.12
CA SER A 207 -7.76 18.96 -0.55
C SER A 207 -6.53 19.17 0.36
N HIS A 208 -5.93 18.07 0.86
CA HIS A 208 -4.73 18.10 1.69
C HIS A 208 -3.43 17.81 0.92
N ARG A 209 -3.49 17.73 -0.42
CA ARG A 209 -2.31 17.46 -1.25
C ARG A 209 -1.30 18.61 -1.20
N PRO A 210 0.01 18.33 -1.28
CA PRO A 210 1.02 19.36 -1.51
C PRO A 210 0.73 20.25 -2.73
N ALA A 211 0.79 21.57 -2.53
CA ALA A 211 0.56 22.56 -3.57
C ALA A 211 1.67 22.51 -4.64
N GLY A 212 1.29 22.64 -5.92
CA GLY A 212 2.24 22.70 -7.03
C GLY A 212 2.95 21.38 -7.37
N VAL A 213 2.55 20.25 -6.75
CA VAL A 213 3.13 18.92 -7.02
C VAL A 213 2.30 18.12 -8.03
N PHE A 214 0.98 18.25 -7.96
CA PHE A 214 0.04 17.50 -8.80
C PHE A 214 -0.63 18.41 -9.83
N GLU A 215 -1.37 17.80 -10.76
CA GLU A 215 -2.26 18.53 -11.66
C GLU A 215 -3.15 19.52 -10.89
N ASP A 216 -3.30 20.72 -11.47
CA ASP A 216 -4.12 21.79 -10.91
C ASP A 216 -5.61 21.55 -11.18
N ALA A 217 -6.12 20.47 -10.58
CA ALA A 217 -7.54 20.13 -10.59
C ALA A 217 -8.20 20.59 -9.29
N GLU A 218 -9.25 21.41 -9.41
CA GLU A 218 -10.02 21.93 -8.26
C GLU A 218 -10.60 20.81 -7.39
N SER A 219 -11.01 19.70 -8.02
CA SER A 219 -11.59 18.52 -7.37
C SER A 219 -11.00 17.25 -7.95
N VAL A 220 -10.92 16.18 -7.13
CA VAL A 220 -10.49 14.85 -7.60
C VAL A 220 -11.46 14.29 -8.64
N HIS A 221 -12.70 14.77 -8.66
CA HIS A 221 -13.75 14.33 -9.59
C HIS A 221 -13.70 15.05 -10.95
N LEU A 222 -12.81 16.04 -11.11
CA LEU A 222 -12.61 16.80 -12.35
C LEU A 222 -11.35 16.38 -13.12
N ARG A 223 -10.75 15.25 -12.75
CA ARG A 223 -9.55 14.69 -13.37
C ARG A 223 -9.78 13.26 -13.83
N GLU A 224 -8.96 12.83 -14.78
CA GLU A 224 -8.96 11.46 -15.27
C GLU A 224 -8.09 10.55 -14.38
N PHE A 225 -8.16 9.24 -14.64
CA PHE A 225 -7.15 8.32 -14.11
C PHE A 225 -5.78 8.71 -14.71
N PRO A 226 -4.75 8.92 -13.88
CA PRO A 226 -3.42 9.30 -14.36
C PRO A 226 -2.92 8.35 -15.44
N LYS A 227 -2.16 8.91 -16.39
CA LYS A 227 -1.43 8.08 -17.35
C LYS A 227 -0.23 7.46 -16.64
N VAL A 228 -0.19 6.13 -16.58
CA VAL A 228 0.95 5.39 -16.05
C VAL A 228 1.92 5.08 -17.20
N PRO A 229 3.20 5.48 -17.14
CA PRO A 229 4.17 5.19 -18.18
C PRO A 229 4.45 3.70 -18.35
N ASP A 230 4.51 3.23 -19.60
CA ASP A 230 4.90 1.84 -19.91
C ASP A 230 6.32 1.50 -19.42
N THR A 231 7.18 2.51 -19.28
CA THR A 231 8.55 2.37 -18.75
C THR A 231 8.60 1.83 -17.33
N TRP A 232 7.51 1.92 -16.57
CA TRP A 232 7.42 1.40 -15.20
C TRP A 232 7.26 -0.12 -15.15
N SER A 233 6.86 -0.76 -16.25
CA SER A 233 6.68 -2.21 -16.29
C SER A 233 8.01 -2.95 -16.26
N ASN A 234 8.18 -3.88 -15.30
CA ASN A 234 9.40 -4.66 -15.13
C ASN A 234 9.10 -6.07 -14.59
N GLU A 235 8.55 -6.93 -15.45
CA GLU A 235 8.18 -8.32 -15.12
C GLU A 235 9.37 -9.13 -14.57
N ALA A 236 10.56 -8.95 -15.14
CA ALA A 236 11.77 -9.62 -14.68
C ALA A 236 12.13 -9.26 -13.22
N LEU A 237 11.85 -8.02 -12.80
CA LEU A 237 12.03 -7.60 -11.42
C LEU A 237 10.96 -8.19 -10.50
N GLU A 238 9.70 -8.24 -10.91
CA GLU A 238 8.65 -8.90 -10.12
C GLU A 238 8.95 -10.39 -9.92
N ASP A 239 9.39 -11.09 -10.97
CA ASP A 239 9.82 -12.50 -10.90
C ASP A 239 10.97 -12.67 -9.91
N LYS A 240 11.98 -11.79 -9.97
CA LYS A 240 13.08 -11.77 -8.99
C LYS A 240 12.57 -11.56 -7.57
N TRP A 241 11.66 -10.62 -7.38
CA TRP A 241 11.16 -10.22 -6.06
C TRP A 241 10.17 -11.20 -5.45
N SER A 242 9.54 -12.07 -6.24
CA SER A 242 8.70 -13.16 -5.75
C SER A 242 9.45 -14.05 -4.75
N GLY A 243 10.72 -14.39 -5.05
CA GLY A 243 11.59 -15.16 -4.17
C GLY A 243 12.01 -14.39 -2.91
N ILE A 244 12.31 -13.09 -3.05
CA ILE A 244 12.68 -12.21 -1.92
C ILE A 244 11.50 -12.08 -0.93
N ILE A 245 10.28 -11.86 -1.44
CA ILE A 245 9.06 -11.76 -0.63
C ILE A 245 8.75 -13.08 0.06
N MET A 246 8.96 -14.21 -0.61
CA MET A 246 8.82 -15.54 0.00
C MET A 246 9.75 -15.73 1.20
N VAL A 247 11.02 -15.32 1.08
CA VAL A 247 11.98 -15.39 2.18
C VAL A 247 11.63 -14.42 3.30
N ARG A 248 11.20 -13.19 2.99
CA ARG A 248 10.69 -12.24 3.99
C ARG A 248 9.56 -12.85 4.82
N LYS A 249 8.59 -13.50 4.17
CA LYS A 249 7.47 -14.16 4.85
C LYS A 249 7.96 -15.27 5.78
N ALA A 250 8.87 -16.12 5.33
CA ALA A 250 9.46 -17.17 6.17
C ALA A 250 10.20 -16.61 7.39
N VAL A 251 10.89 -15.47 7.23
CA VAL A 251 11.55 -14.77 8.35
C VAL A 251 10.53 -14.23 9.35
N GLN A 252 9.46 -13.59 8.88
CA GLN A 252 8.41 -13.09 9.76
C GLN A 252 7.75 -14.23 10.54
N GLU A 253 7.41 -15.33 9.86
CA GLU A 253 6.85 -16.53 10.50
C GLU A 253 7.80 -17.14 11.55
N ALA A 254 9.12 -17.12 11.31
CA ALA A 254 10.11 -17.61 12.27
C ALA A 254 10.30 -16.67 13.48
N ILE A 255 10.07 -15.37 13.34
CA ILE A 255 10.18 -14.38 14.42
C ILE A 255 8.95 -14.42 15.36
N GLU A 256 7.76 -14.69 14.84
CA GLU A 256 6.51 -14.61 15.60
C GLU A 256 6.49 -15.47 16.89
N PRO A 257 6.97 -16.73 16.91
CA PRO A 257 7.06 -17.51 18.14
C PRO A 257 7.94 -16.87 19.23
N MET A 258 9.05 -16.23 18.84
CA MET A 258 9.96 -15.56 19.77
C MET A 258 9.38 -14.25 20.31
N ARG A 259 8.53 -13.58 19.52
CA ARG A 259 7.74 -12.43 20.00
C ARG A 259 6.66 -12.87 20.99
N ALA A 260 5.98 -13.98 20.70
CA ALA A 260 4.96 -14.55 21.58
C ALA A 260 5.55 -15.04 22.92
N SER A 261 6.76 -15.62 22.92
CA SER A 261 7.49 -16.03 24.13
C SER A 261 8.14 -14.87 24.88
N LYS A 262 8.09 -13.63 24.35
CA LYS A 262 8.76 -12.42 24.87
C LYS A 262 10.29 -12.52 24.89
N GLU A 263 10.87 -13.41 24.10
CA GLU A 263 12.32 -13.45 23.89
C GLU A 263 12.81 -12.26 23.06
N LEU A 264 11.96 -11.78 22.14
CA LEU A 264 12.14 -10.56 21.36
C LEU A 264 10.98 -9.60 21.60
N GLY A 265 11.29 -8.33 21.91
CA GLY A 265 10.28 -7.26 22.02
C GLY A 265 9.84 -6.73 20.66
N SER A 266 10.73 -6.76 19.67
CA SER A 266 10.48 -6.26 18.31
C SER A 266 11.30 -7.05 17.28
N SER A 267 10.86 -7.05 16.01
CA SER A 267 11.63 -7.69 14.91
C SER A 267 13.02 -7.06 14.72
N LEU A 268 13.20 -5.80 15.11
CA LEU A 268 14.51 -5.14 15.10
C LEU A 268 15.50 -5.76 16.08
N GLU A 269 15.07 -6.49 17.11
CA GLU A 269 15.99 -7.22 17.99
C GLU A 269 16.48 -8.54 17.38
N ALA A 270 16.01 -8.92 16.19
CA ALA A 270 16.37 -10.15 15.51
C ALA A 270 17.57 -9.99 14.57
N LYS A 271 18.32 -11.08 14.44
CA LYS A 271 19.29 -11.38 13.38
C LYS A 271 18.87 -12.70 12.73
N PRO A 272 18.10 -12.67 11.64
CA PRO A 272 17.80 -13.88 10.88
C PRO A 272 19.06 -14.43 10.24
N VAL A 273 19.28 -15.73 10.41
CA VAL A 273 20.32 -16.50 9.75
C VAL A 273 19.66 -17.36 8.69
N LEU A 274 19.93 -17.03 7.44
CA LEU A 274 19.36 -17.62 6.24
C LEU A 274 20.35 -18.65 5.68
N SER A 275 20.05 -19.92 5.85
CA SER A 275 20.78 -21.02 5.22
C SER A 275 20.23 -21.22 3.80
N VAL A 276 21.10 -21.24 2.80
CA VAL A 276 20.74 -21.45 1.39
C VAL A 276 21.54 -22.58 0.78
N SER A 277 20.86 -23.48 0.05
CA SER A 277 21.49 -24.66 -0.55
C SER A 277 22.00 -24.46 -1.97
N LYS A 278 21.61 -23.36 -2.62
CA LYS A 278 21.98 -23.08 -4.00
C LYS A 278 22.68 -21.71 -4.13
N PRO A 279 23.80 -21.60 -4.88
CA PRO A 279 24.51 -20.34 -5.07
C PRO A 279 23.64 -19.22 -5.66
N GLU A 280 22.73 -19.54 -6.58
CA GLU A 280 21.81 -18.57 -7.19
C GLU A 280 20.87 -17.92 -6.17
N ASN A 281 20.39 -18.68 -5.17
CA ASN A 281 19.53 -18.15 -4.10
C ASN A 281 20.34 -17.23 -3.18
N LYS A 282 21.61 -17.58 -2.90
CA LYS A 282 22.51 -16.74 -2.13
C LYS A 282 22.77 -15.41 -2.84
N ALA A 283 23.03 -15.45 -4.14
CA ALA A 283 23.23 -14.26 -4.96
C ALA A 283 21.97 -13.39 -5.00
N LEU A 284 20.79 -14.00 -5.15
CA LEU A 284 19.50 -13.32 -5.10
C LEU A 284 19.33 -12.56 -3.78
N LEU A 285 19.49 -13.22 -2.63
CA LEU A 285 19.29 -12.60 -1.32
C LEU A 285 20.37 -11.56 -0.99
N LYS A 286 21.58 -11.70 -1.52
CA LYS A 286 22.64 -10.69 -1.38
C LYS A 286 22.48 -9.49 -2.32
N SER A 287 21.61 -9.58 -3.33
CA SER A 287 21.37 -8.47 -4.27
C SER A 287 20.59 -7.31 -3.65
N VAL A 288 19.97 -7.52 -2.49
CA VAL A 288 19.20 -6.50 -1.74
C VAL A 288 19.61 -6.50 -0.27
N ASN A 289 19.31 -5.41 0.44
CA ASN A 289 19.49 -5.36 1.89
C ASN A 289 18.38 -6.14 2.61
N MET A 290 18.56 -7.45 2.79
CA MET A 290 17.55 -8.31 3.43
C MET A 290 17.22 -7.91 4.88
N ALA A 291 18.13 -7.27 5.62
CA ALA A 291 17.81 -6.78 6.97
C ALA A 291 16.73 -5.69 6.91
N ASP A 292 16.85 -4.75 5.96
CA ASP A 292 15.82 -3.71 5.74
C ASP A 292 14.49 -4.35 5.28
N ILE A 293 14.54 -5.30 4.32
CA ILE A 293 13.34 -5.94 3.77
C ILE A 293 12.58 -6.77 4.83
N CYS A 294 13.31 -7.44 5.72
CA CYS A 294 12.74 -8.21 6.82
C CYS A 294 12.40 -7.37 8.06
N ILE A 295 12.76 -6.08 8.08
CA ILE A 295 12.58 -5.19 9.23
C ILE A 295 13.29 -5.76 10.48
N THR A 296 14.53 -6.19 10.27
CA THR A 296 15.44 -6.70 11.31
C THR A 296 16.70 -5.84 11.33
N SER A 297 17.45 -5.87 12.43
CA SER A 297 18.66 -5.02 12.50
C SER A 297 19.83 -5.60 11.72
N GLN A 298 19.89 -6.92 11.63
CA GLN A 298 20.97 -7.66 10.98
C GLN A 298 20.38 -8.84 10.21
N VAL A 299 21.15 -9.39 9.28
CA VAL A 299 20.85 -10.63 8.58
C VAL A 299 22.15 -11.33 8.23
N GLU A 300 22.19 -12.64 8.33
CA GLU A 300 23.33 -13.46 7.91
C GLU A 300 22.87 -14.44 6.83
N ILE A 301 23.60 -14.51 5.71
CA ILE A 301 23.28 -15.43 4.61
C ILE A 301 24.45 -16.39 4.43
N LYS A 302 24.25 -17.67 4.74
CA LYS A 302 25.27 -18.72 4.74
C LYS A 302 24.88 -19.92 3.87
N ASP A 303 25.88 -20.66 3.43
CA ASP A 303 25.66 -21.91 2.72
C ASP A 303 25.17 -22.99 3.70
N GLY A 304 24.25 -23.84 3.27
CA GLY A 304 23.77 -24.98 4.06
C GLY A 304 23.18 -26.08 3.19
N ASP A 305 23.11 -27.30 3.70
CA ASP A 305 22.61 -28.46 2.92
C ASP A 305 21.15 -28.32 2.50
N ALA A 306 20.37 -27.56 3.28
CA ALA A 306 18.97 -27.24 2.99
C ALA A 306 18.68 -25.76 3.23
N CYS A 307 17.66 -25.24 2.54
CA CYS A 307 17.16 -23.89 2.80
C CYS A 307 16.45 -23.84 4.16
N GLY A 308 16.76 -22.83 4.98
CA GLY A 308 16.17 -22.69 6.29
C GLY A 308 16.36 -21.30 6.89
N VAL A 309 15.49 -20.97 7.85
CA VAL A 309 15.54 -19.73 8.61
C VAL A 309 15.68 -20.06 10.09
N THR A 310 16.71 -19.52 10.72
CA THR A 310 16.88 -19.53 12.18
C THR A 310 17.01 -18.11 12.67
N ILE A 311 16.47 -17.81 13.85
CA ILE A 311 16.49 -16.44 14.40
C ILE A 311 17.45 -16.40 15.59
N GLU A 312 18.44 -15.52 15.49
CA GLU A 312 19.32 -15.14 16.60
C GLU A 312 18.94 -13.73 17.10
N LYS A 313 19.49 -13.31 18.24
CA LYS A 313 19.40 -11.93 18.70
C LYS A 313 20.43 -11.08 17.96
N ALA A 314 20.03 -9.88 17.55
CA ALA A 314 20.94 -8.90 16.97
C ALA A 314 22.01 -8.48 17.99
N GLU A 315 23.25 -8.35 17.53
CA GLU A 315 24.39 -7.95 18.36
C GLU A 315 24.55 -6.43 18.43
N GLY A 316 24.99 -5.91 19.58
CA GLY A 316 25.23 -4.48 19.80
C GLY A 316 24.16 -3.80 20.64
N GLU A 317 24.04 -2.48 20.52
CA GLU A 317 23.12 -1.67 21.31
C GLU A 317 22.00 -1.08 20.45
N LYS A 318 20.84 -0.82 21.08
CA LYS A 318 19.68 -0.24 20.41
C LYS A 318 19.90 1.26 20.16
N CYS A 319 19.95 1.65 18.89
CA CYS A 319 19.92 3.05 18.48
C CYS A 319 18.63 3.72 18.97
N VAL A 320 18.72 4.80 19.74
CA VAL A 320 17.52 5.46 20.32
C VAL A 320 16.65 6.17 19.28
N ARG A 321 17.18 6.41 18.06
CA ARG A 321 16.47 7.07 16.96
C ARG A 321 15.80 6.09 15.98
N CYS A 322 16.55 5.20 15.34
CA CYS A 322 15.98 4.24 14.37
C CYS A 322 15.65 2.87 14.96
N TRP A 323 15.94 2.65 16.25
CA TRP A 323 15.66 1.40 16.99
C TRP A 323 16.35 0.14 16.47
N LYS A 324 17.24 0.26 15.48
CA LYS A 324 18.12 -0.84 15.07
C LYS A 324 19.15 -1.14 16.17
N VAL A 325 19.43 -2.42 16.36
CA VAL A 325 20.43 -2.97 17.27
C VAL A 325 21.71 -3.23 16.48
N LEU A 326 22.72 -2.40 16.72
CA LEU A 326 23.94 -2.35 15.91
C LEU A 326 25.18 -2.22 16.82
N PRO A 327 26.31 -2.87 16.49
CA PRO A 327 27.52 -2.79 17.30
C PRO A 327 28.05 -1.36 17.48
N GLU A 328 28.00 -0.54 16.43
CA GLU A 328 28.57 0.82 16.46
C GLU A 328 27.81 1.80 17.38
N VAL A 329 26.61 1.45 17.85
CA VAL A 329 25.82 2.32 18.73
C VAL A 329 26.50 2.51 20.09
N ALA A 330 27.17 1.47 20.59
CA ALA A 330 27.85 1.51 21.89
C ALA A 330 29.03 2.49 21.92
N GLU A 331 29.56 2.84 20.74
CA GLU A 331 30.72 3.73 20.60
C GLU A 331 30.31 5.21 20.49
N HIS A 332 29.01 5.49 20.33
CA HIS A 332 28.49 6.83 20.13
C HIS A 332 27.91 7.41 21.43
N ALA A 333 28.34 8.62 21.82
CA ALA A 333 27.93 9.26 23.07
C ALA A 333 26.41 9.43 23.24
N ASP A 334 25.70 9.69 22.13
CA ASP A 334 24.24 9.85 22.12
C ASP A 334 23.45 8.54 21.93
N HIS A 335 24.10 7.36 21.96
CA HIS A 335 23.48 6.05 21.72
C HIS A 335 22.67 5.99 20.41
N ILE A 336 23.21 6.58 19.34
CA ILE A 336 22.64 6.53 17.99
C ILE A 336 23.63 5.88 17.03
N CYS A 337 23.13 5.19 16.01
CA CYS A 337 23.99 4.61 14.98
C CYS A 337 24.53 5.70 14.04
N LYS A 338 25.62 5.41 13.34
CA LYS A 338 26.29 6.34 12.41
C LYS A 338 25.33 7.00 11.42
N ARG A 339 24.43 6.23 10.79
CA ARG A 339 23.42 6.76 9.86
C ARG A 339 22.53 7.83 10.53
N CYS A 340 22.12 7.60 11.77
CA CYS A 340 21.30 8.56 12.50
C CYS A 340 22.09 9.79 12.92
N ASP A 341 23.35 9.63 13.30
CA ASP A 341 24.24 10.74 13.62
C ASP A 341 24.46 11.64 12.39
N ASP A 342 24.78 11.06 11.23
CA ASP A 342 24.93 11.77 9.97
C ASP A 342 23.66 12.61 9.65
N ALA A 343 22.48 12.00 9.76
CA ALA A 343 21.20 12.68 9.49
C ALA A 343 20.93 13.84 10.48
N VAL A 344 21.23 13.66 11.77
CA VAL A 344 21.06 14.71 12.78
C VAL A 344 22.04 15.85 12.57
N THR A 345 23.31 15.53 12.26
CA THR A 345 24.36 16.50 12.03
C THR A 345 24.07 17.36 10.81
N ASN A 346 23.69 16.75 9.69
CA ASN A 346 23.31 17.46 8.47
C ASN A 346 22.06 18.34 8.65
N ALA A 347 21.08 17.89 9.43
CA ALA A 347 19.89 18.69 9.73
C ALA A 347 20.25 19.96 10.52
N LYS A 348 21.15 19.86 11.50
CA LYS A 348 21.65 21.01 12.26
C LYS A 348 22.40 22.00 11.36
N GLN A 349 23.23 21.51 10.44
CA GLN A 349 23.98 22.35 9.50
C GLN A 349 23.07 23.12 8.54
N LYS A 350 21.91 22.57 8.15
CA LYS A 350 20.93 23.27 7.30
C LYS A 350 20.09 24.31 8.05
N ALA A 351 19.99 24.16 9.38
CA ALA A 351 19.21 25.06 10.23
C ALA A 351 20.01 26.25 10.77
N ALA A 352 21.34 26.11 10.82
CA ALA A 352 22.30 27.18 11.11
C ALA A 352 22.60 28.00 9.85
#